data_AF-W6TZR6-F1
#
_entry.id   AF-W6TZR6-F1
#
_cell.length_a   1.000
_cell.length_b   1.000
_cell.length_c   1.000
_cell.angle_alpha   90.00
_cell.angle_beta   90.00
_cell.angle_gamma   90.00
#
_symmetry.space_group_name_H-M   'P 1'
#
loop_
_entity.id
_entity.type
_entity.pdbx_description
1 polymer ?
#
loop_
_entity_poly.entity_id
_entity_poly.type
_entity_poly.pdbx_seq_one_letter_code
_entity_poly.pdbx_strand_id
1 'polypeptide(L)' 'MKNKAGKISGFILGAAGFLLMFKMIFLRNIAPSDELAPGVVVITAVLTGLLFAFIGSLVQNYLVKKST' A
#
# COMPACT_ATOMS: atom_id res chain seq x y z
N MET A 1 -25.62 -2.79 2.85
CA MET A 1 -24.45 -2.97 1.94
C MET A 1 -23.61 -1.69 1.69
N LYS A 2 -23.88 -0.56 2.36
CA LYS A 2 -23.27 0.76 2.03
C LYS A 2 -21.76 0.92 2.33
N ASN A 3 -21.12 0.04 3.11
CA ASN A 3 -19.70 0.15 3.48
C ASN A 3 -18.71 -0.71 2.67
N LYS A 4 -19.16 -1.53 1.71
CA LYS A 4 -18.25 -2.37 0.91
C LYS A 4 -17.47 -1.56 -0.13
N ALA A 5 -18.08 -0.52 -0.70
CA ALA A 5 -17.48 0.33 -1.72
C ALA A 5 -16.25 1.10 -1.18
N GLY A 6 -16.32 1.65 0.03
CA GLY A 6 -15.19 2.37 0.65
C GLY A 6 -14.00 1.46 1.00
N LYS A 7 -14.26 0.20 1.37
CA LYS A 7 -13.18 -0.78 1.60
C LYS A 7 -12.50 -1.18 0.30
N ILE A 8 -13.26 -1.36 -0.78
CA ILE A 8 -12.73 -1.73 -2.09
C ILE A 8 -11.94 -0.56 -2.69
N SER A 9 -12.45 0.68 -2.62
CA SER A 9 -11.72 1.84 -3.15
C SER A 9 -10.43 2.12 -2.36
N GLY A 10 -10.46 2.01 -1.02
CA GLY A 10 -9.26 2.11 -0.19
C GLY A 10 -8.24 1.02 -0.49
N PHE A 11 -8.69 -0.22 -0.75
CA PHE A 11 -7.81 -1.31 -1.17
C PHE A 11 -7.17 -1.03 -2.54
N ILE A 12 -7.94 -0.58 -3.54
CA ILE A 12 -7.43 -0.27 -4.87
C ILE A 12 -6.40 0.87 -4.81
N LEU A 13 -6.70 1.95 -4.06
CA LEU A 13 -5.77 3.07 -3.87
C LEU A 13 -4.49 2.65 -3.15
N GLY A 14 -4.61 1.84 -2.08
CA GLY A 14 -3.46 1.31 -1.35
C GLY A 14 -2.59 0.39 -2.20
N ALA A 15 -3.21 -0.52 -2.97
CA ALA A 15 -2.51 -1.43 -3.87
C ALA A 15 -1.80 -0.68 -5.01
N ALA A 16 -2.47 0.29 -5.63
CA ALA A 16 -1.87 1.12 -6.66
C ALA A 16 -0.69 1.94 -6.11
N GLY A 17 -0.83 2.54 -4.92
CA GLY A 17 0.23 3.28 -4.25
C GLY A 17 1.44 2.39 -3.92
N PHE A 18 1.21 1.19 -3.38
CA PHE A 18 2.26 0.21 -3.11
C PHE A 18 3.01 -0.19 -4.38
N LEU A 19 2.31 -0.57 -5.45
CA LEU A 19 2.93 -0.97 -6.71
C LEU A 19 3.74 0.16 -7.35
N LEU A 20 3.27 1.40 -7.25
CA LEU A 20 3.95 2.57 -7.80
C LEU A 20 5.22 2.88 -6.99
N MET A 21 5.14 2.83 -5.66
CA MET A 21 6.30 2.99 -4.78
C MET A 21 7.32 1.87 -4.99
N PHE A 22 6.86 0.63 -5.12
CA PHE A 22 7.69 -0.52 -5.44
C PHE A 22 8.42 -0.34 -6.78
N LYS A 23 7.71 0.11 -7.83
CA LYS A 23 8.30 0.39 -9.14
C LYS A 23 9.36 1.50 -9.05
N MET A 24 9.07 2.59 -8.34
CA MET A 24 9.97 3.74 -8.26
C MET A 24 11.25 3.46 -7.47
N ILE A 25 11.15 2.71 -6.39
CA ILE A 25 12.29 2.45 -5.50
C ILE A 25 13.14 1.30 -6.03
N PHE A 26 12.50 0.20 -6.45
CA PHE A 26 13.19 -1.02 -6.86
C PHE A 26 13.41 -1.09 -8.37
N LEU A 27 12.34 -1.08 -9.18
CA LEU A 27 12.47 -1.31 -10.63
C LEU A 27 13.23 -0.20 -11.37
N ARG A 28 13.26 1.04 -10.85
CA ARG A 28 13.96 2.15 -11.51
C ARG A 28 15.48 2.15 -11.25
N ASN A 29 15.92 1.65 -10.10
CA ASN A 29 17.30 1.79 -9.64
C ASN A 29 18.13 0.51 -9.78
N ILE A 30 17.54 -0.58 -10.27
CA ILE A 30 18.16 -1.90 -10.26
C ILE A 30 18.15 -2.46 -11.67
N ALA A 31 19.34 -2.84 -12.17
CA ALA A 31 19.47 -3.49 -13.46
C ALA A 31 18.77 -4.86 -13.41
N PRO A 32 18.07 -5.29 -14.47
CA PRO A 32 17.30 -6.54 -14.47
C PRO A 32 18.14 -7.81 -14.23
N SER A 33 19.46 -7.71 -14.23
CA SER A 33 20.43 -8.77 -13.93
C SER A 33 20.78 -8.89 -12.44
N ASP A 34 20.55 -7.85 -11.64
CA ASP A 34 20.81 -7.88 -10.21
C ASP A 34 19.56 -8.48 -9.53
N GLU A 35 19.59 -9.81 -9.40
CA GLU A 35 18.61 -10.61 -8.67
C GLU A 35 18.44 -10.02 -7.27
N LEU A 36 17.39 -9.22 -7.11
CA LEU A 36 16.92 -8.64 -5.86
C LEU A 36 17.05 -9.65 -4.74
N ALA A 37 17.87 -9.34 -3.71
CA ALA A 37 17.92 -10.10 -2.47
C ALA A 37 16.48 -10.25 -1.95
N PRO A 38 15.84 -11.44 -2.09
CA PRO A 38 14.38 -11.56 -1.98
C PRO A 38 13.86 -11.09 -0.62
N GLY A 39 14.69 -11.22 0.42
CA GLY A 39 14.41 -10.74 1.77
C GLY A 39 14.18 -9.24 1.87
N VAL A 40 14.95 -8.41 1.17
CA VAL A 40 14.81 -6.94 1.25
C VAL A 40 13.50 -6.50 0.62
N VAL A 41 13.14 -7.08 -0.53
CA VAL A 41 11.85 -6.83 -1.19
C VAL A 41 10.69 -7.22 -0.28
N VAL A 42 10.75 -8.41 0.32
CA VAL A 42 9.71 -8.92 1.22
C VAL A 42 9.57 -8.02 2.46
N ILE A 43 10.67 -7.65 3.11
CA ILE A 43 10.65 -6.76 4.27
C ILE A 43 10.04 -5.41 3.90
N THR A 44 10.45 -4.85 2.77
CA THR A 44 9.94 -3.54 2.34
C THR A 44 8.45 -3.61 1.98
N ALA A 45 8.00 -4.72 1.37
CA ALA A 45 6.59 -4.98 1.09
C ALA A 45 5.75 -5.12 2.36
N VAL A 46 6.27 -5.81 3.39
CA VAL A 46 5.61 -5.94 4.69
C VAL A 46 5.50 -4.58 5.39
N LEU A 47 6.59 -3.80 5.42
CA LEU A 47 6.61 -2.49 6.06
C LEU A 47 5.67 -1.50 5.38
N THR A 48 5.69 -1.45 4.05
CA THR A 48 4.75 -0.60 3.28
C THR A 48 3.31 -1.07 3.43
N GLY A 49 3.04 -2.38 3.40
CA GLY A 49 1.72 -2.93 3.65
C GLY A 49 1.16 -2.54 5.03
N LEU A 50 1.98 -2.63 6.08
CA LEU A 50 1.62 -2.18 7.44
C LEU A 50 1.34 -0.68 7.49
N LEU A 51 2.19 0.14 6.85
CA LEU A 51 2.02 1.59 6.81
C LEU A 51 0.70 1.99 6.13
N PHE A 52 0.40 1.40 4.96
CA PHE A 52 -0.84 1.67 4.24
C PHE A 52 -2.07 1.16 4.98
N ALA A 53 -1.99 0.01 5.66
CA ALA A 53 -3.07 -0.50 6.50
C ALA A 53 -3.37 0.44 7.68
N PHE A 54 -2.32 0.97 8.32
CA PHE A 54 -2.44 1.95 9.41
C PHE A 54 -3.05 3.28 8.93
N ILE A 55 -2.56 3.83 7.82
CA ILE A 55 -3.12 5.05 7.22
C ILE A 55 -4.58 4.83 6.79
N GLY A 56 -4.88 3.69 6.18
CA GLY A 56 -6.24 3.31 5.79
C GLY A 56 -7.20 3.26 6.99
N SER A 57 -6.76 2.69 8.12
CA SER A 57 -7.49 2.69 9.40
C SER A 57 -7.76 4.10 9.90
N LEU A 58 -6.75 4.98 9.91
CA LEU A 58 -6.90 6.37 10.34
C LEU A 58 -7.89 7.15 9.46
N VAL A 59 -7.75 7.03 8.14
CA VAL A 59 -8.63 7.69 7.17
C VAL A 59 -10.06 7.18 7.29
N GLN A 60 -10.25 5.87 7.46
CA GLN A 60 -11.57 5.28 7.64
C GLN A 60 -12.23 5.76 8.93
N ASN A 61 -11.49 5.81 10.05
CA ASN A 61 -12.00 6.31 11.32
C ASN A 61 -12.34 7.81 11.25
N TYR A 62 -11.53 8.61 10.57
CA TYR A 62 -11.79 10.03 10.38
C TYR A 62 -13.05 10.28 9.56
N LEU A 63 -13.24 9.54 8.44
CA LEU A 63 -14.42 9.67 7.59
C LEU A 63 -15.69 9.18 8.28
N VAL A 64 -15.62 8.09 9.06
CA VAL A 64 -16.76 7.61 9.86
C VAL A 64 -17.15 8.64 10.92
N LYS A 65 -16.16 9.24 11.61
CA LYS A 65 -16.40 10.28 12.62
C LYS A 65 -16.97 11.58 12.04
N LYS A 66 -16.65 11.91 10.77
CA LYS A 66 -17.18 13.09 10.06
C LYS A 66 -18.58 12.86 9.47
N SER A 67 -18.99 11.61 9.29
CA SER A 67 -20.30 11.22 8.76
C SER A 67 -21.36 11.02 9.84
N THR A 68 -21.00 11.07 11.13
CA THR A 68 -21.91 11.07 12.28
C THR A 68 -22.06 12.49 12.80
#